data_AF-A0A2P2QAS6-F1
#
_entry.id   AF-A0A2P2QAS6-F1
#
_cell.length_a   1.000
_cell.length_b   1.000
_cell.length_c   1.000
_cell.angle_alpha   90.00
_cell.angle_beta   90.00
_cell.angle_gamma   90.00
#
_symmetry.space_group_name_H-M   'P 1'
#
loop_
_entity.id
_entity.type
_entity.pdbx_description
1 polymer ?
#
loop_
_entity_poly.entity_id
_entity_poly.type
_entity_poly.pdbx_seq_one_letter_code
_entity_poly.pdbx_strand_id
1 'polypeptide(L)' 'MDCAFAQDVVAINTAEKHCCVVAEIDKRATVAPDVDAILSGISDL' A
#
# COMPACT_ATOMS: atom_id res chain seq x y z
N MET A 1 -7.05 -11.20 8.13
CA MET A 1 -7.47 -9.86 7.63
C MET A 1 -7.67 -10.01 6.14
N ASP A 2 -8.61 -10.89 5.78
CA ASP A 2 -8.86 -11.29 4.41
C ASP A 2 -9.98 -10.40 3.89
N CYS A 3 -9.60 -9.33 3.21
CA CYS A 3 -10.54 -8.58 2.41
C CYS A 3 -10.94 -9.47 1.23
N ALA A 4 -12.08 -10.16 1.33
CA ALA A 4 -12.63 -11.01 0.27
C ALA A 4 -13.30 -10.19 -0.87
N PHE A 5 -12.80 -8.99 -1.12
CA PHE A 5 -13.27 -8.10 -2.19
C PHE A 5 -12.13 -7.91 -3.18
N ALA A 6 -12.40 -8.17 -4.46
CA ALA A 6 -11.48 -7.86 -5.54
C ALA A 6 -11.12 -6.36 -5.49
N GLN A 7 -9.83 -6.06 -5.44
CA GLN A 7 -9.33 -4.69 -5.44
C GLN A 7 -8.66 -4.43 -6.79
N ASP A 8 -9.16 -3.46 -7.55
CA ASP A 8 -8.60 -3.12 -8.86
C ASP A 8 -7.78 -1.83 -8.79
N VAL A 9 -6.67 -1.81 -9.53
CA VAL A 9 -5.91 -0.60 -9.86
C VAL A 9 -6.52 0.04 -11.09
N VAL A 10 -6.85 1.32 -11.01
CA VAL A 10 -7.38 2.11 -12.13
C VAL A 10 -6.44 3.25 -12.49
N ALA A 11 -6.26 3.50 -13.78
CA ALA A 11 -5.61 4.70 -14.27
C ALA A 11 -6.67 5.75 -14.59
N ILE A 12 -6.49 6.98 -14.08
CA ILE A 12 -7.40 8.10 -14.31
C ILE A 12 -6.62 9.20 -15.03
N ASN A 13 -6.95 9.43 -16.30
CA ASN A 13 -6.49 10.58 -17.05
C ASN A 13 -7.54 11.70 -16.95
N THR A 14 -7.22 12.73 -16.17
CA THR A 14 -8.14 13.84 -15.90
C THR A 14 -8.27 14.82 -17.07
N ALA A 15 -7.25 14.93 -17.94
CA ALA A 15 -7.27 15.82 -19.09
C ALA A 15 -8.22 15.29 -20.18
N GLU A 16 -8.15 13.99 -20.46
CA GLU A 16 -9.00 13.31 -21.45
C GLU A 16 -10.32 12.79 -20.88
N LYS A 17 -10.51 12.90 -19.56
CA LYS A 17 -11.64 12.33 -18.80
C LYS A 17 -11.80 10.82 -19.03
N HIS A 18 -10.67 10.13 -19.20
CA HIS A 18 -10.63 8.69 -19.45
C HIS A 18 -10.24 7.95 -18.17
N CYS A 19 -10.89 6.81 -17.92
CA CYS A 19 -10.60 5.92 -16.81
C CYS A 19 -10.61 4.48 -17.31
N CYS A 20 -9.63 3.68 -16.88
CA CYS A 20 -9.55 2.26 -17.23
C CYS A 20 -8.95 1.42 -16.08
N VAL A 21 -9.37 0.16 -16.01
CA VAL A 21 -8.76 -0.84 -15.12
C VAL A 21 -7.41 -1.25 -15.70
N VAL A 22 -6.39 -1.25 -14.86
CA VAL A 22 -5.01 -1.64 -15.22
C VAL A 22 -4.73 -3.08 -14.81
N ALA A 23 -5.08 -3.44 -13.58
CA ALA A 23 -4.82 -4.76 -13.01
C ALA A 23 -5.62 -5.00 -11.72
N GLU A 24 -5.75 -6.26 -11.32
CA GLU A 24 -6.22 -6.66 -9.99
C GLU A 24 -5.06 -6.67 -8.98
N ILE A 25 -5.34 -6.32 -7.72
CA ILE A 25 -4.42 -6.43 -6.58
C ILE A 25 -4.62 -7.81 -5.94
N ASP A 26 -3.74 -8.75 -6.27
CA ASP A 26 -3.78 -10.13 -5.75
C ASP A 26 -3.00 -10.32 -4.44
N LYS A 27 -2.08 -9.38 -4.13
CA LYS A 27 -1.17 -9.46 -2.99
C LYS A 27 -1.01 -8.10 -2.33
N ARG A 28 -0.83 -8.11 -1.00
CA ARG A 28 -0.59 -6.93 -0.18
C ARG A 28 0.58 -7.16 0.76
N ALA A 29 1.48 -6.18 0.84
CA ALA A 29 2.52 -6.13 1.85
C ALA A 29 2.18 -5.04 2.87
N THR A 30 2.42 -5.32 4.15
CA THR A 30 2.33 -4.32 5.22
C THR A 30 3.73 -4.05 5.72
N VAL A 31 4.15 -2.79 5.66
CA VAL A 31 5.42 -2.35 6.24
C VAL A 31 5.09 -1.72 7.60
N ALA A 32 5.61 -2.33 8.66
CA ALA A 32 5.55 -1.77 10.00
C ALA A 32 6.97 -1.38 10.43
N PRO A 33 7.17 -0.18 11.00
CA PRO A 33 8.45 0.17 11.58
C PRO A 33 8.73 -0.73 12.79
N ASP A 34 9.98 -1.15 12.93
CA ASP A 34 10.46 -1.89 14.10
C ASP A 34 10.64 -0.91 15.27
N VAL A 35 9.63 -0.85 16.14
CA VAL A 35 9.59 0.08 17.27
C VAL A 35 10.68 -0.26 18.29
N ASP A 36 11.00 -1.54 18.48
CA ASP A 36 12.02 -1.97 19.44
C ASP A 36 13.42 -1.53 18.99
N ALA A 37 13.73 -1.72 17.69
CA ALA A 37 14.99 -1.24 17.12
C ALA A 37 15.14 0.30 17.17
N ILE A 38 14.02 1.03 17.00
CA ILE A 38 14.00 2.48 17.12
C ILE A 38 14.28 2.91 18.57
N LEU A 39 13.62 2.28 19.54
CA LEU A 39 13.79 2.59 20.97
C LEU A 39 15.20 2.28 21.47
N SER A 40 15.82 1.19 21.01
CA SER A 40 17.20 0.87 21.38
C SER A 40 18.19 1.92 20.87
N GLY A 41 18.04 2.38 19.62
CA GLY A 41 18.94 3.38 19.04
C GLY A 41 18.85 4.77 19.69
N ILE A 42 17.70 5.11 20.31
CA ILE A 42 17.55 6.34 21.08
C ILE A 42 18.21 6.23 22.46
N SER A 43 18.27 5.03 23.04
CA SER A 43 18.83 4.80 24.37
C SER A 43 20.37 4.82 24.39
N ASP A 44 21.00 4.63 23.23
CA ASP A 44 22.46 4.68 23.04
C ASP A 44 23.00 6.12 22.80
N LEU A 45 22.14 7.15 22.87
CA LEU A 45 22.45 8.57 22.70
C LEU A 45 22.60 9.30 24.05
#